data_AF-A0A967XJF5-F1
#
_entry.id   AF-A0A967XJF5-F1
#
_cell.length_a   1.000
_cell.length_b   1.000
_cell.length_c   1.000
_cell.angle_alpha   90.00
_cell.angle_beta   90.00
_cell.angle_gamma   90.00
#
_symmetry.space_group_name_H-M   'P 1'
#
loop_
_entity.id
_entity.type
_entity.pdbx_description
1 polymer ?
#
loop_
_entity_poly.entity_id
_entity_poly.type
_entity_poly.pdbx_seq_one_letter_code
_entity_poly.pdbx_strand_id
1 'polypeptide(L)'
;EPEDRLRTLVGNHLRFFVNNMAEMKVLSHEADSLSGEFHREVTDRKRAYTEEVHRTLQALAPEGDEVDCRVATFVLFGMMNWIYNWYRPGRDVPVDELAEEILRIFLDGYRSPPRRGTVPEAGPDEDRSIWRGG
;
A
#
# COMPACT_ATOMS: atom_id res chain seq x y z
N GLU A 1 -2.08 20.73 -1.90
CA GLU A 1 -0.86 20.21 -1.24
C GLU A 1 -0.54 18.76 -1.66
N PRO A 2 0.70 18.26 -1.50
CA PRO A 2 1.07 16.88 -1.87
C PRO A 2 0.23 15.81 -1.15
N GLU A 3 -0.21 16.08 0.08
CA GLU A 3 -1.11 15.18 0.81
C GLU A 3 -2.49 15.08 0.14
N ASP A 4 -3.06 16.19 -0.33
CA ASP A 4 -4.34 16.18 -1.06
C ASP A 4 -4.23 15.41 -2.38
N ARG A 5 -3.08 15.50 -3.04
CA ARG A 5 -2.79 14.72 -4.24
C ARG A 5 -2.77 13.24 -3.92
N LEU A 6 -2.06 12.83 -2.86
CA LEU A 6 -2.04 11.44 -2.41
C LEU A 6 -3.44 10.95 -2.04
N ARG A 7 -4.20 11.77 -1.31
CA ARG A 7 -5.59 11.50 -0.93
C ARG A 7 -6.48 11.25 -2.15
N THR A 8 -6.36 12.10 -3.16
CA THR A 8 -7.08 11.97 -4.42
C THR A 8 -6.69 10.68 -5.17
N LEU A 9 -5.38 10.36 -5.23
CA LEU A 9 -4.87 9.15 -5.88
C LEU A 9 -5.42 7.89 -5.22
N VAL A 10 -5.32 7.80 -3.88
CA VAL A 10 -5.83 6.65 -3.12
C VAL A 10 -7.35 6.52 -3.26
N GLY A 11 -8.09 7.62 -3.07
CA GLY A 11 -9.55 7.60 -3.22
C GLY A 11 -9.99 7.15 -4.61
N ASN A 12 -9.35 7.66 -5.67
CA ASN A 12 -9.65 7.24 -7.04
C ASN A 12 -9.32 5.77 -7.28
N HIS A 13 -8.19 5.29 -6.75
CA HIS A 13 -7.79 3.91 -6.87
C HIS A 13 -8.80 2.96 -6.21
N LEU A 14 -9.20 3.23 -4.96
CA LEU A 14 -10.14 2.37 -4.25
C LEU A 14 -11.54 2.41 -4.88
N ARG A 15 -12.04 3.58 -5.28
CA ARG A 15 -13.32 3.68 -6.01
C ARG A 15 -13.28 2.89 -7.30
N PHE A 16 -12.19 3.01 -8.08
CA PHE A 16 -12.02 2.21 -9.29
C PHE A 16 -12.03 0.71 -8.97
N PHE A 17 -11.28 0.28 -7.96
CA PHE A 17 -11.24 -1.13 -7.55
C PHE A 17 -12.61 -1.66 -7.13
N VAL A 18 -13.33 -0.94 -6.27
CA VAL A 18 -14.64 -1.33 -5.75
C VAL A 18 -15.68 -1.45 -6.89
N ASN A 19 -15.61 -0.55 -7.88
CA ASN A 19 -16.52 -0.59 -9.02
C ASN A 19 -16.16 -1.67 -10.07
N ASN A 20 -14.95 -2.26 -9.99
CA ASN A 20 -14.45 -3.22 -10.97
C ASN A 20 -13.89 -4.50 -10.31
N MET A 21 -14.38 -4.91 -9.13
CA MET A 21 -13.77 -5.99 -8.32
C MET A 21 -13.65 -7.34 -9.05
N ALA A 22 -14.63 -7.70 -9.88
CA ALA A 22 -14.59 -8.96 -10.63
C ALA A 22 -13.47 -8.96 -11.68
N GLU A 23 -13.35 -7.88 -12.45
CA GLU A 23 -12.28 -7.70 -13.44
C GLU A 23 -10.91 -7.62 -12.78
N MET A 24 -10.80 -6.92 -11.65
CA MET A 24 -9.53 -6.80 -10.92
C MET A 24 -9.09 -8.14 -10.34
N LYS A 25 -10.00 -8.97 -9.85
CA LYS A 25 -9.67 -10.32 -9.38
C LYS A 25 -9.13 -11.19 -10.52
N VAL A 26 -9.77 -11.15 -11.70
CA VAL A 26 -9.29 -11.87 -12.89
C VAL A 26 -7.92 -11.33 -13.32
N LEU A 27 -7.76 -10.02 -13.44
CA LEU A 27 -6.48 -9.39 -13.80
C LEU A 27 -5.35 -9.66 -12.79
N SER A 28 -5.65 -9.80 -11.50
CA SER A 28 -4.65 -10.19 -10.49
C SER A 28 -4.24 -11.67 -10.60
N HIS A 29 -5.11 -12.55 -11.12
CA HIS A 29 -4.80 -13.96 -11.33
C HIS A 29 -4.22 -14.27 -12.73
N GLU A 30 -4.57 -13.45 -13.73
CA GLU A 30 -4.28 -13.68 -15.14
C GLU A 30 -3.45 -12.54 -15.76
N ALA A 31 -2.79 -11.69 -14.95
CA ALA A 31 -2.02 -10.51 -15.40
C ALA A 31 -1.04 -10.78 -16.55
N ASP A 32 -0.53 -12.02 -16.62
CA ASP A 32 0.42 -12.48 -17.62
C ASP A 32 -0.24 -12.85 -18.97
N SER A 33 -1.56 -12.79 -19.10
CA SER A 33 -2.31 -13.15 -20.32
C SER A 33 -2.41 -12.04 -21.37
N LEU A 34 -2.08 -10.80 -21.01
CA LEU A 34 -2.08 -9.68 -21.95
C LEU A 34 -0.81 -9.73 -22.82
N SER A 35 -0.95 -9.97 -24.12
CA SER A 35 0.16 -9.95 -25.09
C SER A 35 -0.03 -8.89 -26.16
N GLY A 36 1.06 -8.44 -26.79
CA GLY A 36 1.02 -7.50 -27.92
C GLY A 36 0.97 -6.01 -27.54
N GLU A 37 0.34 -5.20 -28.39
CA GLU A 37 0.34 -3.73 -28.27
C GLU A 37 -0.44 -3.22 -27.05
N PHE A 38 -1.54 -3.89 -26.69
CA PHE A 38 -2.32 -3.59 -25.49
C PHE A 38 -1.53 -3.80 -24.19
N HIS A 39 -0.62 -4.79 -24.15
CA HIS A 39 0.26 -5.00 -23.00
C HIS A 39 1.18 -3.80 -22.76
N ARG A 40 1.72 -3.21 -23.84
CA ARG A 40 2.60 -2.04 -23.75
C ARG A 40 1.84 -0.82 -23.22
N GLU A 41 0.67 -0.50 -23.78
CA GLU A 41 -0.12 0.64 -23.33
C GLU A 41 -0.50 0.51 -21.84
N VAL A 42 -0.94 -0.68 -21.41
CA VAL A 42 -1.27 -0.96 -20.01
C VAL A 42 -0.04 -0.82 -19.12
N THR A 43 1.12 -1.30 -19.57
CA THR A 43 2.38 -1.21 -18.82
C THR A 43 2.86 0.24 -18.68
N ASP A 44 2.79 1.03 -19.74
CA ASP A 44 3.17 2.44 -19.71
C ASP A 44 2.27 3.25 -18.78
N ARG A 45 0.96 2.97 -18.81
CA ARG A 45 -0.01 3.62 -17.91
C ARG A 45 0.22 3.21 -16.45
N LYS A 46 0.52 1.93 -16.17
CA LYS A 46 0.93 1.45 -14.83
C LYS A 46 2.20 2.15 -14.37
N ARG A 47 3.21 2.27 -15.24
CA ARG A 47 4.49 2.94 -14.94
C ARG A 47 4.28 4.42 -14.60
N ALA A 48 3.52 5.13 -15.41
CA ALA A 48 3.21 6.55 -15.17
C ALA A 48 2.45 6.74 -13.85
N TYR A 49 1.50 5.86 -13.53
CA TYR A 49 0.77 5.90 -12.28
C TYR A 49 1.67 5.65 -11.06
N THR A 50 2.53 4.63 -11.12
CA THR A 50 3.52 4.35 -10.06
C THR A 50 4.48 5.52 -9.85
N GLU A 51 4.94 6.14 -10.92
CA GLU A 51 5.82 7.32 -10.86
C GLU A 51 5.11 8.52 -10.21
N GLU A 52 3.83 8.74 -10.50
CA GLU A 52 3.05 9.83 -9.87
C GLU A 52 2.92 9.65 -8.35
N VAL A 53 2.63 8.42 -7.91
CA VAL A 53 2.58 8.08 -6.48
C VAL A 53 3.95 8.26 -5.85
N HIS A 54 5.01 7.76 -6.49
CA HIS A 54 6.38 7.87 -6.00
C HIS A 54 6.82 9.32 -5.79
N ARG A 55 6.62 10.19 -6.80
CA ARG A 55 6.94 11.62 -6.70
C ARG A 55 6.13 12.33 -5.62
N THR A 56 4.88 11.94 -5.43
CA THR A 56 4.02 12.50 -4.38
C THR A 56 4.54 12.13 -3.00
N LEU A 57 5.01 10.89 -2.80
CA LEU A 57 5.62 10.46 -1.55
C LEU A 57 6.96 11.15 -1.30
N GLN A 58 7.82 11.31 -2.31
CA GLN A 58 9.06 12.08 -2.18
C GLN A 58 8.81 13.51 -1.69
N ALA A 59 7.77 14.16 -2.20
CA ALA A 59 7.38 15.51 -1.76
C ALA A 59 6.80 15.56 -0.33
N LEU A 60 6.48 14.40 0.26
CA LEU A 60 5.97 14.25 1.63
C LEU A 60 7.01 13.69 2.60
N ALA A 61 8.21 13.35 2.12
CA ALA A 61 9.25 12.72 2.93
C ALA A 61 9.75 13.70 4.01
N PRO A 62 9.87 13.26 5.29
CA PRO A 62 10.46 14.08 6.34
C PRO A 62 11.96 14.23 6.14
N GLU A 63 12.52 15.38 6.55
CA GLU A 63 13.96 15.61 6.50
C GLU A 63 14.70 14.71 7.51
N GLY A 64 15.70 13.95 7.05
CA GLY A 64 16.74 13.37 7.91
C GLY A 64 16.58 11.92 8.38
N ASP A 65 15.52 11.20 7.99
CA ASP A 65 15.44 9.74 8.17
C ASP A 65 14.42 9.18 7.16
N GLU A 66 14.94 8.60 6.07
CA GLU A 66 14.12 8.34 4.88
C GLU A 66 13.72 6.88 4.81
N VAL A 67 12.44 6.60 5.09
CA VAL A 67 11.80 5.41 4.53
C VAL A 67 11.99 5.48 3.02
N ASP A 68 12.60 4.44 2.43
CA ASP A 68 12.79 4.36 0.99
C ASP A 68 11.45 4.61 0.27
N CYS A 69 11.37 5.70 -0.49
CA CYS A 69 10.15 6.13 -1.17
C CYS A 69 9.62 5.08 -2.15
N ARG A 70 10.50 4.27 -2.75
CA ARG A 70 10.12 3.16 -3.62
C ARG A 70 9.45 2.06 -2.80
N VAL A 71 10.02 1.71 -1.65
CA VAL A 71 9.41 0.73 -0.73
C VAL A 71 8.04 1.24 -0.27
N ALA A 72 7.96 2.49 0.18
CA ALA A 72 6.71 3.12 0.61
C ALA A 72 5.64 3.10 -0.50
N THR A 73 6.05 3.38 -1.75
CA THR A 73 5.15 3.32 -2.92
C THR A 73 4.55 1.92 -3.07
N PHE A 74 5.37 0.87 -3.07
CA PHE A 74 4.89 -0.51 -3.23
C PHE A 74 4.07 -1.00 -2.03
N VAL A 75 4.39 -0.56 -0.81
CA VAL A 75 3.59 -0.86 0.39
C VAL A 75 2.20 -0.23 0.28
N LEU A 76 2.09 1.03 -0.15
CA LEU A 76 0.80 1.69 -0.37
C LEU A 76 -0.03 0.94 -1.42
N PHE A 77 0.59 0.56 -2.55
CA PHE A 77 -0.05 -0.30 -3.53
C PHE A 77 -0.50 -1.63 -2.94
N GLY A 78 0.31 -2.27 -2.09
CA GLY A 78 -0.06 -3.50 -1.41
C GLY A 78 -1.31 -3.33 -0.54
N MET A 79 -1.37 -2.27 0.27
CA MET A 79 -2.54 -1.96 1.11
C MET A 79 -3.80 -1.77 0.27
N MET A 80 -3.72 -0.98 -0.81
CA MET A 80 -4.84 -0.73 -1.71
C MET A 80 -5.25 -1.98 -2.48
N ASN A 81 -4.30 -2.74 -3.01
CA ASN A 81 -4.57 -3.93 -3.79
C ASN A 81 -5.12 -5.07 -2.93
N TRP A 82 -4.80 -5.16 -1.64
CA TRP A 82 -5.27 -6.28 -0.82
C TRP A 82 -6.78 -6.23 -0.52
N ILE A 83 -7.43 -5.08 -0.71
CA ILE A 83 -8.84 -4.89 -0.34
C ILE A 83 -9.78 -5.84 -1.09
N TYR A 84 -9.43 -6.29 -2.30
CA TYR A 84 -10.31 -7.19 -3.06
C TYR A 84 -10.56 -8.53 -2.35
N ASN A 85 -9.69 -8.94 -1.43
CA ASN A 85 -9.81 -10.20 -0.71
C ASN A 85 -10.80 -10.16 0.45
N TRP A 86 -11.09 -8.97 1.00
CA TRP A 86 -11.83 -8.86 2.26
C TRP A 86 -12.92 -7.80 2.27
N TYR A 87 -12.78 -6.71 1.50
CA TYR A 87 -13.72 -5.59 1.50
C TYR A 87 -15.03 -5.98 0.81
N ARG A 88 -16.16 -5.64 1.44
CA ARG A 88 -17.52 -5.91 0.98
C ARG A 88 -18.33 -4.61 0.96
N PRO A 89 -18.63 -4.06 -0.24
CA PRO A 89 -19.48 -2.88 -0.37
C PRO A 89 -20.83 -3.07 0.33
N GLY A 90 -21.27 -2.06 1.08
CA GLY A 90 -22.55 -2.06 1.81
C GLY A 90 -22.53 -2.82 3.16
N ARG A 91 -21.46 -3.57 3.46
CA ARG A 91 -21.24 -4.18 4.79
C ARG A 91 -20.14 -3.47 5.56
N ASP A 92 -19.02 -3.21 4.90
CA ASP A 92 -17.90 -2.51 5.49
C ASP A 92 -18.07 -0.98 5.29
N VAL A 93 -17.17 -0.18 5.87
CA VAL A 93 -17.24 1.29 5.80
C VAL A 93 -17.27 1.80 4.34
N PRO A 94 -17.87 2.96 4.07
CA PRO A 94 -17.84 3.57 2.74
C PRO A 94 -16.42 3.67 2.18
N VAL A 95 -16.27 3.52 0.85
CA VAL A 95 -14.95 3.50 0.20
C VAL A 95 -14.12 4.76 0.45
N ASP A 96 -14.78 5.90 0.60
CA ASP A 96 -14.13 7.17 0.92
C ASP A 96 -13.57 7.18 2.34
N GLU A 97 -14.31 6.61 3.30
CA GLU A 97 -13.85 6.45 4.68
C GLU A 97 -12.71 5.43 4.75
N LEU A 98 -12.80 4.32 4.01
CA LEU A 98 -11.71 3.36 3.88
C LEU A 98 -10.43 4.01 3.33
N ALA A 99 -10.55 4.91 2.34
CA ALA A 99 -9.41 5.62 1.77
C ALA A 99 -8.71 6.48 2.82
N GLU A 100 -9.47 7.24 3.62
CA GLU A 100 -8.92 8.06 4.70
C GLU A 100 -8.26 7.19 5.78
N GLU A 101 -8.85 6.05 6.15
CA GLU A 101 -8.27 5.14 7.13
C GLU A 101 -6.94 4.51 6.65
N ILE A 102 -6.89 4.09 5.39
CA ILE A 102 -5.65 3.59 4.77
C ILE A 102 -4.57 4.67 4.74
N LEU A 103 -4.93 5.88 4.33
CA LEU A 103 -4.01 7.02 4.28
C LEU A 103 -3.49 7.39 5.65
N ARG A 104 -4.35 7.44 6.67
CA ARG A 104 -3.99 7.72 8.06
C ARG A 104 -2.94 6.73 8.55
N ILE A 105 -3.23 5.43 8.46
CA ILE A 105 -2.31 4.36 8.87
C ILE A 105 -0.97 4.47 8.11
N PHE A 106 -1.03 4.68 6.80
CA PHE A 106 0.15 4.75 5.96
C PHE A 106 1.01 5.98 6.28
N LEU A 107 0.41 7.17 6.35
CA LEU A 107 1.12 8.43 6.58
C LEU A 107 1.69 8.52 7.99
N ASP A 108 0.98 7.99 9.00
CA ASP A 108 1.49 7.91 10.36
C ASP A 108 2.78 7.07 10.41
N GLY A 109 2.81 5.94 9.70
CA GLY A 109 4.00 5.10 9.56
C GLY A 109 5.10 5.74 8.72
N TYR A 110 4.74 6.33 7.59
CA TYR A 110 5.68 6.92 6.62
C TYR A 110 6.41 8.15 7.16
N ARG A 111 5.74 8.95 8.00
CA ARG A 111 6.31 10.16 8.62
C ARG A 111 6.96 9.89 9.98
N SER A 112 6.77 8.71 10.56
CA SER A 112 7.33 8.39 11.87
C SER A 112 8.85 8.22 11.78
N PRO A 113 9.63 8.86 12.66
CA PRO A 113 11.06 8.56 12.75
C PRO A 113 11.25 7.09 13.16
N PRO A 114 12.34 6.43 12.72
CA PRO A 114 12.63 5.07 13.17
C PRO A 114 12.67 5.08 14.69
N ARG A 115 11.85 4.23 15.31
CA ARG A 115 11.96 4.00 16.75
C ARG A 115 13.34 3.40 16.96
N ARG A 116 14.29 4.18 17.49
CA ARG A 116 15.52 3.65 18.07
C ARG A 116 15.07 2.71 19.18
N GLY A 117 15.05 1.41 18.88
CA GLY A 117 14.73 0.41 19.87
C GLY A 117 15.75 0.54 20.99
N THR A 118 15.32 0.96 22.17
CA THR A 118 15.96 0.49 23.38
C THR A 118 15.68 -1.00 23.42
N VAL A 119 16.60 -1.80 22.89
CA VAL A 119 16.63 -3.23 23.20
C VAL A 119 16.68 -3.28 24.72
N PRO A 120 15.66 -3.82 25.42
CA PRO A 120 15.79 -4.05 26.84
C PRO A 120 17.02 -4.94 27.00
N GLU A 121 17.98 -4.56 27.86
CA GLU A 121 19.08 -5.45 28.21
C GLU A 121 18.49 -6.84 28.47
N ALA A 122 18.94 -7.83 27.71
CA ALA A 122 18.48 -9.19 27.86
C ALA A 122 18.78 -9.62 29.30
N GLY A 123 17.74 -9.68 30.13
CA GLY A 123 17.76 -10.42 31.37
C GLY A 123 18.09 -11.89 31.07
N PRO A 124 18.65 -12.64 32.04
CA PRO A 124 19.18 -13.97 31.79
C PRO A 124 18.14 -14.88 31.12
N ASP A 125 18.62 -15.56 30.09
CA ASP A 125 17.95 -16.46 29.16
C ASP A 125 16.93 -17.41 29.84
N GLU A 126 15.64 -17.07 29.78
CA GLU A 126 14.57 -18.04 29.98
C GLU A 126 14.18 -18.63 28.61
N ASP A 127 14.83 -19.75 28.32
CA ASP A 127 14.52 -20.71 27.27
C ASP A 127 13.02 -21.11 27.30
N ARG A 128 12.19 -20.39 26.55
CA ARG A 128 10.77 -20.72 26.33
C ARG A 128 10.42 -20.69 24.86
N SER A 129 11.06 -21.56 24.08
CA SER A 129 10.59 -21.90 22.73
C SER A 129 9.41 -22.87 22.80
N ILE A 130 8.22 -22.38 22.42
CA ILE A 130 6.96 -23.14 22.35
C ILE A 130 6.81 -23.98 21.06
N TRP A 131 7.87 -24.12 20.25
CA TRP A 131 7.82 -24.72 18.91
C TRP A 131 8.77 -25.92 18.72
N ARG A 132 8.80 -26.86 19.68
CA ARG A 132 9.26 -28.24 19.42
C ARG A 132 8.18 -29.23 19.81
N GLY A 133 7.46 -29.74 18.81
CA GLY A 133 6.49 -30.81 18.95
C GLY A 133 5.76 -31.07 17.64
N GLY A 134 6.30 -31.98 16.84
CA GLY A 134 5.76 -32.44 15.55
C GLY A 134 6.72 -33.44 14.92
#